data_AF-A0A8T4GKR8-F1
#
_entry.id   AF-A0A8T4GKR8-F1
#
_cell.length_a   1.000
_cell.length_b   1.000
_cell.length_c   1.000
_cell.angle_alpha   90.00
_cell.angle_beta   90.00
_cell.angle_gamma   90.00
#
_symmetry.space_group_name_H-M   'P 1'
#
loop_
_entity.id
_entity.type
_entity.pdbx_description
1 polymer ?
#
loop_
_entity_poly.entity_id
_entity_poly.type
_entity_poly.pdbx_seq_one_letter_code
_entity_poly.pdbx_strand_id
1 'polypeptide(L)'
;MSTTADSGSPSETVRVTEDAAEQALSLLDGEGLDTDVAGLRLFVQQGGCAGLSYGMRFDDAPEEDDTIVESHGLRVFVDPASEQYIAGSELDYESGLQAAGFDVTNPNVEAECGCGESFRT
;
A
#
# COMPACT_ATOMS: atom_id res chain seq x y z
N MET A 1 2.76 -30.52 -18.83
CA MET A 1 2.62 -29.81 -17.54
C MET A 1 3.02 -28.37 -17.82
N SER A 2 2.04 -27.51 -18.10
CA SER A 2 2.24 -26.07 -18.32
C SER A 2 1.63 -25.34 -17.13
N THR A 3 2.45 -24.73 -16.30
CA THR A 3 2.02 -23.70 -15.37
C THR A 3 2.19 -22.37 -16.07
N THR A 4 1.09 -21.87 -16.63
CA THR A 4 0.93 -20.49 -17.07
C THR A 4 0.01 -19.79 -16.08
N ALA A 5 0.58 -18.90 -15.28
CA ALA A 5 -0.06 -17.77 -14.62
C ALA A 5 0.97 -16.64 -14.79
N ASP A 6 0.98 -15.99 -15.97
CA ASP A 6 0.36 -14.67 -16.18
C ASP A 6 0.92 -13.66 -15.15
N SER A 7 2.10 -13.05 -15.35
CA SER A 7 2.42 -11.96 -16.29
C SER A 7 1.45 -10.76 -16.28
N GLY A 8 0.98 -10.37 -15.10
CA GLY A 8 0.55 -8.99 -14.82
C GLY A 8 1.76 -8.06 -14.91
N SER A 9 1.77 -7.17 -15.90
CA SER A 9 2.83 -6.17 -16.07
C SER A 9 2.75 -5.15 -14.94
N PRO A 10 3.85 -4.84 -14.21
CA PRO A 10 3.82 -3.86 -13.15
C PRO A 10 3.64 -2.48 -13.77
N SER A 11 2.41 -2.00 -13.85
CA SER A 11 2.14 -0.58 -14.00
C SER A 11 2.81 0.10 -12.81
N GLU A 12 3.84 0.87 -13.12
CA GLU A 12 4.90 1.37 -12.25
C GLU A 12 4.41 2.49 -11.30
N THR A 13 3.19 2.37 -10.80
CA THR A 13 2.51 3.36 -9.96
C THR A 13 2.98 3.26 -8.51
N VAL A 14 2.97 2.07 -7.90
CA VAL A 14 3.42 1.86 -6.51
C VAL A 14 4.20 0.55 -6.43
N ARG A 15 5.32 0.55 -5.69
CA ARG A 15 6.07 -0.67 -5.38
C ARG A 15 5.60 -1.22 -4.05
N VAL A 16 5.36 -2.52 -3.98
CA VAL A 16 5.00 -3.19 -2.73
C VAL A 16 6.09 -4.20 -2.42
N THR A 17 6.61 -4.21 -1.18
CA THR A 17 7.59 -5.19 -0.75
C THR A 17 6.95 -6.57 -0.58
N GLU A 18 7.78 -7.62 -0.62
CA GLU A 18 7.31 -9.00 -0.48
C GLU A 18 6.62 -9.21 0.86
N ASP A 19 7.22 -8.74 1.96
CA ASP A 19 6.64 -8.80 3.31
C ASP A 19 5.26 -8.13 3.39
N ALA A 20 5.10 -6.95 2.78
CA ALA A 20 3.82 -6.24 2.75
C ALA A 20 2.75 -7.00 1.96
N ALA A 21 3.14 -7.57 0.81
CA ALA A 21 2.23 -8.35 -0.01
C ALA A 21 1.79 -9.65 0.69
N GLU A 22 2.74 -10.39 1.26
CA GLU A 22 2.45 -11.63 2.00
C GLU A 22 1.54 -11.37 3.20
N GLN A 23 1.78 -10.29 3.92
CA GLN A 23 0.96 -9.92 5.07
C GLN A 23 -0.45 -9.50 4.66
N ALA A 24 -0.60 -8.72 3.59
CA ALA A 24 -1.90 -8.32 3.06
C ALA A 24 -2.70 -9.53 2.55
N LEU A 25 -2.07 -10.46 1.84
CA LEU A 25 -2.67 -11.72 1.40
C LEU A 25 -3.13 -12.56 2.59
N SER A 26 -2.29 -12.66 3.63
CA SER A 26 -2.64 -13.40 4.85
C SER A 26 -3.85 -12.77 5.59
N LEU A 27 -3.98 -11.44 5.54
CA LEU A 27 -5.12 -10.73 6.12
C LEU A 27 -6.40 -10.91 5.29
N LEU A 28 -6.29 -10.87 3.96
CA LEU A 28 -7.41 -11.15 3.04
C LEU A 28 -7.95 -12.58 3.23
N ASP A 29 -7.06 -13.58 3.31
CA ASP A 29 -7.42 -14.97 3.58
C ASP A 29 -8.08 -15.13 4.95
N GLY A 30 -7.55 -14.43 5.97
CA GLY A 30 -8.12 -14.41 7.32
C GLY A 30 -9.53 -13.79 7.40
N GLU A 31 -9.83 -12.81 6.56
CA GLU A 31 -11.17 -12.21 6.40
C GLU A 31 -12.10 -13.06 5.52
N GLY A 32 -11.58 -14.07 4.82
CA GLY A 32 -12.34 -14.92 3.90
C GLY A 32 -12.66 -14.25 2.57
N LEU A 33 -11.82 -13.31 2.12
CA LEU A 33 -11.96 -12.62 0.85
C LEU A 33 -11.21 -13.36 -0.27
N ASP A 34 -11.81 -13.46 -1.45
CA ASP A 34 -11.20 -14.09 -2.62
C ASP A 34 -10.03 -13.25 -3.14
N THR A 35 -8.78 -13.66 -2.93
CA THR A 35 -7.59 -12.90 -3.36
C THR A 35 -7.47 -12.71 -4.89
N ASP A 36 -8.20 -13.50 -5.67
CA ASP A 36 -8.34 -13.32 -7.13
C ASP A 36 -9.17 -12.08 -7.52
N VAL A 37 -10.11 -11.66 -6.65
CA VAL A 37 -11.03 -10.54 -6.91
C VAL A 37 -10.78 -9.39 -5.95
N ALA A 38 -10.70 -9.70 -4.66
CA ALA A 38 -10.40 -8.78 -3.60
C ALA A 38 -8.97 -8.26 -3.68
N GLY A 39 -8.77 -7.10 -3.06
CA GLY A 39 -7.49 -6.42 -3.08
C GLY A 39 -7.35 -5.40 -1.96
N LEU A 40 -6.14 -4.88 -1.86
CA LEU A 40 -5.79 -3.81 -0.95
C LEU A 40 -5.99 -2.46 -1.65
N ARG A 41 -6.96 -1.68 -1.25
CA ARG A 41 -7.11 -0.31 -1.70
C ARG A 41 -6.18 0.63 -0.96
N LEU A 42 -5.40 1.42 -1.68
CA LEU A 42 -4.52 2.47 -1.17
C LEU A 42 -5.14 3.85 -1.41
N PHE A 43 -5.28 4.65 -0.36
CA PHE A 43 -5.82 6.01 -0.44
C PHE A 43 -5.07 6.95 0.50
N VAL A 44 -5.00 8.24 0.15
CA VAL A 44 -4.37 9.23 1.03
C VAL A 44 -5.39 9.77 2.04
N GLN A 45 -5.02 9.77 3.31
CA GLN A 45 -5.77 10.39 4.40
C GLN A 45 -4.98 11.55 4.99
N GLN A 46 -5.67 12.57 5.48
CA GLN A 46 -5.00 13.62 6.26
C GLN A 46 -4.73 13.12 7.68
N GLY A 47 -3.47 12.83 7.98
CA GLY A 47 -2.99 12.31 9.25
C GLY A 47 -2.76 13.39 10.30
N GLY A 48 -3.82 13.76 11.03
CA GLY A 48 -3.72 14.58 12.26
C GLY A 48 -2.87 15.87 12.13
N CYS A 49 -2.25 16.29 13.24
CA CYS A 49 -1.45 17.53 13.30
C CYS A 49 -0.09 17.47 12.57
N ALA A 50 0.33 16.34 12.00
CA ALA A 50 1.73 16.07 11.67
C ALA A 50 2.02 15.64 10.21
N GLY A 51 1.01 15.38 9.37
CA GLY A 51 1.29 15.12 7.95
C GLY A 51 0.17 14.40 7.18
N LEU A 52 0.43 14.14 5.91
CA LEU A 52 -0.37 13.20 5.11
C LEU A 52 -0.05 11.78 5.59
N SER A 53 -1.08 10.95 5.72
CA SER A 53 -0.94 9.52 6.01
C SER A 53 -1.57 8.70 4.89
N TYR A 54 -1.08 7.49 4.68
CA TYR A 54 -1.63 6.59 3.68
C TYR A 54 -2.54 5.60 4.41
N GLY A 55 -3.80 5.55 3.99
CA GLY A 55 -4.79 4.61 4.46
C GLY A 55 -4.86 3.41 3.53
N MET A 56 -5.08 2.23 4.11
CA MET A 56 -5.38 1.03 3.35
C MET A 56 -6.68 0.40 3.79
N ARG A 57 -7.35 -0.25 2.85
CA ARG A 57 -8.58 -0.98 3.10
C ARG A 57 -8.62 -2.24 2.26
N PHE A 58 -9.21 -3.30 2.78
CA PHE A 58 -9.56 -4.46 1.97
C PHE A 58 -10.93 -4.24 1.33
N ASP A 59 -10.97 -4.37 0.01
CA ASP A 59 -12.19 -4.31 -0.78
C ASP A 59 -12.35 -5.63 -1.55
N ASP A 60 -13.58 -6.11 -1.67
CA ASP A 60 -13.89 -7.35 -2.37
C ASP A 60 -13.82 -7.22 -3.89
N ALA A 61 -13.88 -5.98 -4.40
CA ALA A 61 -13.77 -5.68 -5.83
C ALA A 61 -13.18 -4.26 -6.06
N PRO A 62 -12.48 -4.04 -7.19
CA PRO A 62 -12.05 -2.71 -7.61
C PRO A 62 -13.24 -1.84 -8.07
N GLU A 63 -13.14 -0.52 -7.92
CA GLU A 63 -14.10 0.40 -8.54
C GLU A 63 -13.76 0.70 -10.01
N GLU A 64 -14.72 1.27 -10.75
CA GLU A 64 -14.60 1.51 -12.20
C GLU A 64 -13.50 2.50 -12.58
N ASP A 65 -13.18 3.44 -11.68
CA ASP A 65 -12.16 4.46 -11.87
C ASP A 65 -10.81 4.10 -11.22
N ASP A 66 -10.72 2.98 -10.50
CA ASP A 66 -9.50 2.57 -9.79
C ASP A 66 -8.46 1.96 -10.72
N THR A 67 -7.20 2.34 -10.51
CA THR A 67 -6.06 1.66 -11.11
C THR A 67 -5.76 0.37 -10.32
N ILE A 68 -5.82 -0.77 -11.00
CA ILE A 68 -5.48 -2.08 -10.42
C ILE A 68 -4.00 -2.36 -10.69
N VAL A 69 -3.22 -2.50 -9.62
CA VAL A 69 -1.81 -2.88 -9.66
C VAL A 69 -1.65 -4.25 -9.03
N GLU A 70 -1.11 -5.21 -9.78
CA GLU A 70 -0.84 -6.55 -9.26
C GLU A 70 0.62 -6.64 -8.83
N SER A 71 0.85 -6.96 -7.55
CA SER A 71 2.19 -7.02 -6.96
C SER A 71 2.32 -8.27 -6.10
N HIS A 72 3.27 -9.15 -6.43
CA HIS A 72 3.53 -10.41 -5.69
C HIS A 72 2.27 -11.28 -5.46
N GLY A 73 1.27 -11.21 -6.36
CA GLY A 73 -0.01 -11.92 -6.23
C GLY A 73 -1.08 -11.20 -5.42
N LEU A 74 -0.77 -10.04 -4.82
CA LEU A 74 -1.73 -9.12 -4.23
C LEU A 74 -2.23 -8.14 -5.29
N ARG A 75 -3.53 -7.89 -5.31
CA ARG A 75 -4.16 -6.82 -6.10
C ARG A 75 -4.22 -5.56 -5.25
N VAL A 76 -3.72 -4.45 -5.76
CA VAL A 76 -3.74 -3.14 -5.11
C VAL A 76 -4.60 -2.21 -5.93
N PHE A 77 -5.62 -1.62 -5.30
CA PHE A 77 -6.53 -0.67 -5.94
C PHE A 77 -6.10 0.75 -5.58
N VAL A 78 -5.97 1.61 -6.58
CA VAL A 78 -5.47 2.97 -6.41
C VAL A 78 -6.45 3.93 -7.04
N ASP A 79 -7.02 4.80 -6.21
CA ASP A 79 -7.83 5.90 -6.71
C ASP A 79 -7.01 6.85 -7.59
N PRO A 80 -7.54 7.36 -8.70
CA PRO A 80 -6.83 8.27 -9.62
C PRO A 80 -6.41 9.58 -8.94
N ALA A 81 -7.18 10.01 -7.92
CA ALA A 81 -6.84 11.17 -7.10
C ALA A 81 -5.66 10.91 -6.15
N SER A 82 -5.50 9.66 -5.69
CA SER A 82 -4.41 9.23 -4.81
C SER A 82 -3.17 8.83 -5.62
N GLU A 83 -3.35 8.38 -6.86
CA GLU A 83 -2.30 7.90 -7.76
C GLU A 83 -1.12 8.87 -7.83
N GLN A 84 -1.38 10.17 -8.05
CA GLN A 84 -0.35 11.21 -8.09
C GLN A 84 0.44 11.40 -6.79
N TYR A 85 -0.11 11.00 -5.64
CA TYR A 85 0.52 11.10 -4.33
C TYR A 85 1.27 9.83 -3.93
N ILE A 86 0.90 8.69 -4.51
CA ILE A 86 1.55 7.40 -4.25
C ILE A 86 2.44 6.94 -5.41
N ALA A 87 2.43 7.69 -6.52
CA ALA A 87 3.25 7.45 -7.70
C ALA A 87 4.73 7.42 -7.32
N GLY A 88 5.38 6.28 -7.54
CA GLY A 88 6.78 6.05 -7.20
C GLY A 88 7.04 5.84 -5.71
N SER A 89 6.00 5.66 -4.90
CA SER A 89 6.13 5.26 -3.50
C SER A 89 6.45 3.77 -3.38
N GLU A 90 7.08 3.43 -2.27
CA GLU A 90 7.28 2.05 -1.82
C GLU A 90 6.43 1.79 -0.58
N LEU A 91 5.61 0.75 -0.65
CA LEU A 91 4.77 0.23 0.44
C LEU A 91 5.53 -0.92 1.11
N ASP A 92 5.84 -0.72 2.38
CA ASP A 92 6.47 -1.71 3.25
C ASP A 92 5.55 -2.07 4.42
N TYR A 93 5.81 -3.18 5.11
CA TYR A 93 5.06 -3.57 6.29
C TYR A 93 5.99 -3.71 7.49
N GLU A 94 5.84 -2.80 8.45
CA GLU A 94 6.59 -2.85 9.69
C GLU A 94 5.78 -3.62 10.75
N SER A 95 6.27 -4.79 11.13
CA SER A 95 5.75 -5.56 12.28
C SER A 95 6.52 -5.19 13.56
N GLY A 96 6.39 -3.94 14.02
CA GLY A 96 7.04 -3.47 15.24
C GLY A 96 6.33 -3.93 16.53
N LEU A 97 7.09 -4.10 17.61
CA LEU A 97 6.56 -4.30 18.98
C LEU A 97 5.69 -3.12 19.46
N GLN A 98 5.87 -1.95 18.86
CA GLN A 98 5.18 -0.69 19.22
C GLN A 98 4.01 -0.39 18.29
N ALA A 99 4.09 -0.78 17.01
CA ALA A 99 3.02 -0.69 16.04
C ALA A 99 3.26 -1.72 14.93
N ALA A 100 2.22 -2.47 14.58
CA ALA A 100 2.17 -3.23 13.34
C ALA A 100 1.36 -2.40 12.33
N GLY A 101 1.95 -2.07 11.19
CA GLY A 101 1.31 -1.21 10.22
C GLY A 101 2.08 -1.20 8.91
N PHE A 102 1.37 -0.83 7.84
CA PHE A 102 2.04 -0.58 6.59
C PHE A 102 2.62 0.83 6.60
N ASP A 103 3.85 0.94 6.14
CA ASP A 103 4.56 2.20 5.94
C ASP A 103 4.62 2.48 4.44
N VAL A 104 4.37 3.73 4.06
CA VAL A 104 4.49 4.16 2.67
C VAL A 104 5.53 5.26 2.62
N THR A 105 6.66 4.93 2.01
CA THR A 105 7.75 5.88 1.80
C THR A 105 7.68 6.40 0.37
N ASN A 106 7.37 7.69 0.20
CA ASN A 106 7.43 8.35 -1.10
C ASN A 106 8.70 9.20 -1.21
N PRO A 107 9.68 8.85 -2.05
CA PRO A 107 10.89 9.64 -2.24
C PRO A 107 10.63 11.01 -2.88
N ASN A 108 9.47 11.22 -3.51
CA ASN A 108 9.04 12.51 -4.06
C ASN A 108 8.45 13.44 -2.98
N VAL A 109 8.09 12.89 -1.82
CA VAL A 109 7.59 13.66 -0.68
C VAL A 109 8.77 13.78 0.28
N GLU A 110 9.51 14.88 0.16
CA GLU A 110 10.42 15.28 1.24
C GLU A 110 9.56 15.41 2.49
N ALA A 111 9.72 14.47 3.43
CA ALA A 111 9.04 14.51 4.72
C ALA A 111 9.56 15.73 5.50
N GLU A 112 9.04 16.90 5.17
CA GLU A 112 9.19 18.12 5.94
C GLU A 112 8.31 18.00 7.19
N CYS A 113 8.74 17.17 8.13
CA CYS A 113 8.40 17.41 9.52
C CYS A 113 9.64 17.19 10.39
N GLY A 114 10.61 18.07 10.17
CA GLY A 114 11.62 18.39 11.16
C GLY A 114 10.99 19.03 12.40
N CYS A 115 10.45 18.22 13.29
CA CYS A 115 10.49 18.55 14.72
C CYS A 115 11.73 17.88 15.32
N GLY A 116 12.88 18.50 15.02
CA GLY A 116 14.11 18.31 15.76
C GLY A 116 13.98 18.86 17.17
N GLU A 117 13.16 18.22 18.00
CA GLU A 117 13.20 18.39 19.46
C GLU A 117 13.80 17.14 20.11
N SER A 118 14.90 16.67 19.51
CA SER A 118 15.93 15.97 20.26
C SER A 118 16.67 16.99 21.12
N PHE A 119 16.51 16.88 22.44
CA PHE A 119 17.44 17.35 23.48
C PHE A 119 17.93 18.80 23.41
N ARG A 120 17.36 19.68 24.24
CA ARG A 120 18.15 20.66 25.03
C ARG A 120 17.57 20.86 26.43
N THR A 121 18.41 20.44 27.39
CA THR A 121 18.46 20.66 28.86
C THR A 121 17.65 19.78 29.80
#